data_AF-A0A2N4TMJ8-F1
#
_entry.id   AF-A0A2N4TMJ8-F1
#
_cell.length_a   1.000
_cell.length_b   1.000
_cell.length_c   1.000
_cell.angle_alpha   90.00
_cell.angle_beta   90.00
_cell.angle_gamma   90.00
#
_symmetry.space_group_name_H-M   'P 1'
#
loop_
_entity.id
_entity.type
_entity.pdbx_description
1 polymer ?
#
loop_
_entity_poly.entity_id
_entity_poly.type
_entity_poly.pdbx_seq_one_letter_code
_entity_poly.pdbx_strand_id
1 'polypeptide(L)'
;MTNTLSSVELPREHALSERGFLAVSALLFITSTAATVAWCNAMPAMSEMPMAWMPMCGQTWWRFAASFVAMWTVMMAAMMLPSLLPTLRQYRVALHVAGEPNLDALTALAGAGYFAVWALIGVMVFGAGAALAQLEMTWPVLARGAPVASGAVVLAAGALQCSAWKARQLARCRAVPAPGRSAWRFGLRLGLRCAESCASLTAILLVTGVMDLRAMAAVSAAITLERLAPAGQRMARCVGAVAIGAGLLLMLRAALP
;
A
#
# COMPACT_ATOMS: atom_id res chain seq x y z
N MET A 1 0.37 51.72 6.06
CA MET A 1 1.61 50.93 5.84
C MET A 1 1.56 49.57 6.57
N THR A 2 0.43 48.85 6.52
CA THR A 2 0.24 47.57 7.24
C THR A 2 0.01 46.36 6.32
N ASN A 3 -0.17 46.57 5.00
CA ASN A 3 -0.47 45.48 4.07
C ASN A 3 0.76 44.68 3.60
N THR A 4 1.96 45.26 3.63
CA THR A 4 3.18 44.59 3.12
C THR A 4 3.76 43.57 4.09
N LEU A 5 3.56 43.73 5.40
CA LEU A 5 4.00 42.75 6.41
C LEU A 5 3.11 41.49 6.38
N SER A 6 1.78 41.68 6.35
CA SER A 6 0.82 40.57 6.24
C SER A 6 1.02 39.74 4.96
N SER A 7 1.26 40.38 3.82
CA SER A 7 1.48 39.67 2.55
C SER A 7 2.81 38.91 2.49
N VAL A 8 3.79 39.22 3.34
CA VAL A 8 5.11 38.56 3.39
C VAL A 8 5.15 37.48 4.49
N GLU A 9 4.40 37.66 5.58
CA GLU A 9 4.24 36.64 6.62
C GLU A 9 3.48 35.40 6.12
N LEU A 10 2.39 35.59 5.36
CA LEU A 10 1.58 34.49 4.81
C LEU A 10 2.39 33.50 3.91
N PRO A 11 3.24 33.96 2.96
CA PRO A 11 4.14 33.08 2.20
C PRO A 11 5.17 32.34 3.04
N ARG A 12 5.69 32.97 4.11
CA ARG A 12 6.75 32.41 4.95
C ARG A 12 6.20 31.31 5.86
N GLU A 13 5.05 31.54 6.47
CA GLU A 13 4.30 30.57 7.27
C GLU A 13 3.94 29.33 6.43
N HIS A 14 3.48 29.54 5.19
CA HIS A 14 3.17 28.46 4.26
C HIS A 14 4.41 27.62 3.91
N ALA A 15 5.53 28.27 3.58
CA ALA A 15 6.77 27.58 3.26
C ALA A 15 7.34 26.80 4.45
N LEU A 16 7.20 27.31 5.68
CA LEU A 16 7.61 26.60 6.90
C LEU A 16 6.71 25.39 7.18
N SER A 17 5.39 25.54 7.05
CA SER A 17 4.42 24.45 7.19
C SER A 17 4.63 23.36 6.14
N GLU A 18 4.93 23.73 4.89
CA GLU A 18 5.26 22.78 3.83
C GLU A 18 6.57 22.05 4.14
N ARG A 19 7.66 22.74 4.49
CA ARG A 19 8.92 22.11 4.88
C ARG A 19 8.76 21.16 6.07
N GLY A 20 7.98 21.57 7.08
CA GLY A 20 7.66 20.73 8.23
C GLY A 20 6.93 19.45 7.83
N PHE A 21 5.89 19.58 7.00
CA PHE A 21 5.15 18.44 6.45
C PHE A 21 6.06 17.46 5.68
N LEU A 22 7.01 17.98 4.90
CA LEU A 22 7.97 17.15 4.16
C LEU A 22 8.99 16.47 5.05
N ALA A 23 9.53 17.19 6.04
CA ALA A 23 10.45 16.62 7.01
C ALA A 23 9.78 15.49 7.80
N VAL A 24 8.56 15.71 8.29
CA VAL A 24 7.78 14.68 9.01
C VAL A 24 7.48 13.48 8.10
N SER A 25 7.05 13.72 6.87
CA SER A 25 6.76 12.64 5.91
C SER A 25 8.03 11.84 5.54
N ALA A 26 9.16 12.52 5.35
CA ALA A 26 10.44 11.87 5.08
C ALA A 26 10.92 11.05 6.28
N LEU A 27 10.81 11.60 7.50
CA LEU A 27 11.16 10.89 8.72
C LEU A 27 10.28 9.63 8.89
N LEU A 28 8.97 9.76 8.70
CA LEU A 28 8.03 8.63 8.73
C LEU A 28 8.38 7.57 7.69
N PHE A 29 8.73 7.98 6.47
CA PHE A 29 9.16 7.06 5.41
C PHE A 29 10.44 6.32 5.81
N ILE A 30 11.45 7.04 6.29
CA ILE A 30 12.75 6.46 6.69
C ILE A 30 12.57 5.49 7.85
N THR A 31 11.87 5.90 8.91
CA THR A 31 11.65 5.03 10.09
C THR A 31 10.82 3.81 9.75
N SER A 32 9.77 3.96 8.94
CA SER A 32 8.94 2.83 8.50
C SER A 32 9.71 1.86 7.61
N THR A 33 10.55 2.38 6.70
CA THR A 33 11.40 1.56 5.82
C THR A 33 12.45 0.80 6.63
N ALA A 34 13.14 1.49 7.54
CA ALA A 34 14.15 0.88 8.40
C ALA A 34 13.54 -0.23 9.28
N ALA A 35 12.37 0.03 9.89
CA ALA A 35 11.66 -0.98 10.67
C ALA A 35 11.23 -2.18 9.81
N THR A 36 10.70 -1.94 8.61
CA THR A 36 10.32 -3.00 7.66
C THR A 36 11.51 -3.87 7.28
N VAL A 37 12.65 -3.27 6.95
CA VAL A 37 13.90 -3.98 6.62
C VAL A 37 14.41 -4.78 7.83
N ALA A 38 14.40 -4.19 9.02
CA ALA A 38 14.80 -4.87 10.25
C ALA A 38 13.93 -6.11 10.52
N TRP A 39 12.61 -6.01 10.38
CA TRP A 39 11.71 -7.16 10.53
C TRP A 39 11.91 -8.23 9.46
N CYS A 40 12.08 -7.83 8.20
CA CYS A 40 12.34 -8.77 7.12
C CYS A 40 13.65 -9.55 7.34
N ASN A 41 14.69 -8.88 7.83
CA ASN A 41 15.97 -9.51 8.17
C ASN A 41 15.91 -10.37 9.44
N ALA A 42 14.99 -10.08 10.36
CA ALA A 42 14.82 -10.83 11.61
C ALA A 42 13.96 -12.10 11.47
N MET A 43 13.12 -12.19 10.43
CA MET A 43 12.19 -13.32 10.20
C MET A 43 12.51 -14.27 9.01
N PRO A 44 13.75 -14.45 8.50
CA PRO A 44 14.00 -15.38 7.40
C PRO A 44 13.81 -16.86 7.78
N ALA A 45 13.65 -17.19 9.07
CA ALA A 45 13.48 -18.57 9.54
C ALA A 45 12.03 -19.11 9.49
N MET A 46 11.03 -18.32 9.05
CA MET A 46 9.61 -18.72 9.09
C MET A 46 8.91 -18.77 7.73
N SER A 47 9.56 -18.37 6.63
CA SER A 47 8.92 -18.25 5.30
C SER A 47 8.63 -19.59 4.61
N GLU A 48 9.17 -20.71 5.08
CA GLU A 48 9.04 -22.02 4.40
C GLU A 48 8.02 -22.96 5.06
N MET A 49 7.32 -22.54 6.12
CA MET A 49 6.35 -23.37 6.82
C MET A 49 4.98 -22.67 6.93
N PRO A 50 3.85 -23.41 6.80
CA PRO A 50 2.50 -22.89 7.06
C PRO A 50 2.33 -22.34 8.50
N MET A 51 3.31 -22.59 9.38
CA MET A 51 3.44 -22.01 10.72
C MET A 51 3.65 -20.48 10.75
N ALA A 52 3.93 -19.83 9.62
CA ALA A 52 4.08 -18.36 9.55
C ALA A 52 2.81 -17.60 9.96
N TRP A 53 1.64 -18.22 9.77
CA TRP A 53 0.32 -17.63 10.03
C TRP A 53 -0.32 -18.13 11.34
N MET A 54 0.49 -18.74 12.22
CA MET A 54 0.03 -19.30 13.49
C MET A 54 0.69 -18.59 14.68
N PRO A 55 -0.07 -18.34 15.76
CA PRO A 55 0.52 -17.80 16.98
C PRO A 55 1.54 -18.78 17.56
N MET A 56 2.66 -18.26 18.05
CA MET A 56 3.67 -19.07 18.74
C MET A 56 3.13 -19.60 20.08
N CYS A 57 3.68 -20.72 20.57
CA CYS A 57 3.31 -21.28 21.87
C CYS A 57 3.38 -20.20 22.97
N GLY A 58 2.26 -19.95 23.64
CA GLY A 58 2.13 -18.91 24.68
C GLY A 58 1.69 -17.52 24.17
N GLN A 59 1.38 -17.36 22.87
CA GLN A 59 0.80 -16.15 22.30
C GLN A 59 -0.70 -16.32 22.08
N THR A 60 -1.51 -15.34 22.51
CA THR A 60 -2.93 -15.31 22.17
C THR A 60 -3.12 -14.89 20.71
N TRP A 61 -4.16 -15.42 20.06
CA TRP A 61 -4.55 -15.04 18.70
C TRP A 61 -4.73 -13.53 18.52
N TRP A 62 -5.30 -12.86 19.52
CA TRP A 62 -5.46 -11.40 19.52
C TRP A 62 -4.12 -10.66 19.48
N ARG A 63 -3.15 -11.06 20.32
CA ARG A 63 -1.83 -10.44 20.36
C ARG A 63 -1.07 -10.64 19.05
N PHE A 64 -1.19 -11.84 18.48
CA PHE A 64 -0.60 -12.16 17.18
C PHE A 64 -1.21 -11.31 16.05
N ALA A 65 -2.54 -11.24 15.98
CA ALA A 65 -3.25 -10.41 15.00
C ALA A 65 -2.89 -8.92 15.13
N ALA A 66 -2.82 -8.40 16.36
CA ALA A 66 -2.42 -7.01 16.60
C ALA A 66 -0.98 -6.73 16.13
N SER A 67 -0.04 -7.64 16.42
CA SER A 67 1.34 -7.52 15.92
C SER A 67 1.42 -7.58 14.39
N PHE A 68 0.65 -8.48 13.75
CA PHE A 68 0.58 -8.57 12.31
C PHE A 68 0.03 -7.28 11.68
N VAL A 69 -1.09 -6.77 12.19
CA VAL A 69 -1.72 -5.54 11.67
C VAL A 69 -0.80 -4.34 11.87
N ALA A 70 -0.08 -4.26 12.99
CA ALA A 70 0.90 -3.20 13.23
C ALA A 70 2.05 -3.27 12.22
N MET A 71 2.66 -4.44 12.06
CA MET A 71 3.74 -4.66 11.08
C MET A 71 3.26 -4.37 9.64
N TRP A 72 2.10 -4.89 9.26
CA TRP A 72 1.46 -4.64 7.97
C TRP A 72 1.23 -3.15 7.74
N THR A 73 0.74 -2.42 8.74
CA THR A 73 0.47 -0.98 8.60
C THR A 73 1.76 -0.19 8.41
N VAL A 74 2.82 -0.49 9.16
CA VAL A 74 4.14 0.17 9.00
C VAL A 74 4.73 -0.14 7.62
N MET A 75 4.63 -1.38 7.18
CA MET A 75 5.06 -1.82 5.87
C MET A 75 4.30 -1.11 4.74
N MET A 76 2.97 -1.09 4.81
CA MET A 76 2.13 -0.37 3.84
C MET A 76 2.40 1.13 3.87
N ALA A 77 2.75 1.71 5.03
CA ALA A 77 3.22 3.08 5.12
C ALA A 77 4.52 3.29 4.33
N ALA A 78 5.53 2.44 4.51
CA ALA A 78 6.75 2.52 3.72
C ALA A 78 6.45 2.44 2.21
N MET A 79 5.61 1.51 1.78
CA MET A 79 5.33 1.30 0.36
C MET A 79 4.46 2.39 -0.29
N MET A 80 3.45 2.89 0.42
CA MET A 80 2.43 3.77 -0.15
C MET A 80 2.72 5.27 0.05
N LEU A 81 3.47 5.64 1.08
CA LEU A 81 3.75 7.03 1.43
C LEU A 81 4.39 7.85 0.27
N PRO A 82 5.32 7.31 -0.54
CA PRO A 82 5.86 8.01 -1.71
C PRO A 82 4.77 8.42 -2.71
N SER A 83 3.77 7.56 -2.90
CA SER A 83 2.66 7.80 -3.84
C SER A 83 1.55 8.67 -3.25
N LEU A 84 1.42 8.70 -1.92
CA LEU A 84 0.45 9.49 -1.17
C LEU A 84 0.88 10.96 -1.04
N LEU A 85 2.19 11.19 -0.91
CA LEU A 85 2.76 12.51 -0.63
C LEU A 85 2.33 13.60 -1.64
N PRO A 86 2.35 13.38 -2.97
CA PRO A 86 1.95 14.41 -3.94
C PRO A 86 0.46 14.75 -3.83
N THR A 87 -0.40 13.76 -3.56
CA THR A 87 -1.83 13.98 -3.39
C THR A 87 -2.13 14.76 -2.10
N LEU A 88 -1.43 14.47 -1.00
CA LEU A 88 -1.56 15.23 0.24
C LEU A 88 -1.06 16.67 0.09
N ARG A 89 0.01 16.91 -0.69
CA ARG A 89 0.45 18.28 -1.03
C ARG A 89 -0.64 19.04 -1.80
N GLN A 90 -1.21 18.43 -2.84
CA GLN A 90 -2.31 19.05 -3.60
C GLN A 90 -3.52 19.36 -2.71
N TYR A 91 -3.85 18.45 -1.79
CA TYR A 91 -4.90 18.67 -0.80
C TYR A 91 -4.57 19.84 0.14
N ARG A 92 -3.32 19.96 0.62
CA ARG A 92 -2.87 21.11 1.42
C ARG A 92 -3.00 22.44 0.67
N VAL A 93 -2.61 22.47 -0.61
CA VAL A 93 -2.77 23.66 -1.45
C VAL A 93 -4.25 24.02 -1.60
N ALA A 94 -5.12 23.04 -1.83
CA ALA A 94 -6.56 23.27 -1.92
C ALA A 94 -7.16 23.80 -0.60
N LEU A 95 -6.72 23.28 0.56
CA LEU A 95 -7.13 23.79 1.87
C LEU A 95 -6.62 25.21 2.12
N HIS A 96 -5.39 25.52 1.70
CA HIS A 96 -4.82 26.87 1.84
C HIS A 96 -5.59 27.89 0.99
N VAL A 97 -5.90 27.55 -0.26
CA VAL A 97 -6.73 28.39 -1.15
C VAL A 97 -8.15 28.58 -0.60
N ALA A 98 -8.68 27.57 0.10
CA ALA A 98 -9.98 27.65 0.79
C ALA A 98 -9.94 28.47 2.10
N GLY A 99 -8.77 28.92 2.56
CA GLY A 99 -8.62 29.72 3.77
C GLY A 99 -8.69 28.92 5.08
N GLU A 100 -8.45 27.61 5.05
CA GLU A 100 -8.52 26.76 6.23
C GLU A 100 -7.32 27.00 7.19
N PRO A 101 -7.55 27.31 8.47
CA PRO A 101 -6.48 27.68 9.41
C PRO A 101 -5.65 26.49 9.89
N ASN A 102 -6.20 25.26 9.85
CA ASN A 102 -5.60 24.07 10.46
C ASN A 102 -5.09 23.06 9.43
N LEU A 103 -4.25 23.51 8.49
CA LEU A 103 -3.73 22.70 7.38
C LEU A 103 -3.04 21.40 7.85
N ASP A 104 -2.25 21.49 8.92
CA ASP A 104 -1.50 20.34 9.47
C ASP A 104 -2.42 19.27 10.06
N ALA A 105 -3.35 19.65 10.93
CA ALA A 105 -4.28 18.73 11.54
C ALA A 105 -5.20 18.07 10.50
N LEU A 106 -5.70 18.84 9.52
CA LEU A 106 -6.54 18.31 8.45
C LEU A 106 -5.77 17.33 7.54
N THR A 107 -4.51 17.63 7.23
CA THR A 107 -3.67 16.72 6.42
C THR A 107 -3.33 15.46 7.19
N ALA A 108 -2.99 15.58 8.47
CA ALA A 108 -2.74 14.43 9.34
C ALA A 108 -3.98 13.55 9.46
N LEU A 109 -5.17 14.14 9.63
CA LEU A 109 -6.43 13.40 9.70
C LEU A 109 -6.79 12.70 8.38
N ALA A 110 -6.47 13.32 7.24
CA ALA A 110 -6.58 12.67 5.94
C ALA A 110 -5.61 11.49 5.79
N GLY A 111 -4.36 11.64 6.21
CA GLY A 111 -3.37 10.55 6.25
C GLY A 111 -3.79 9.41 7.18
N ALA A 112 -4.32 9.73 8.36
CA ALA A 112 -4.83 8.74 9.30
C ALA A 112 -6.00 7.95 8.71
N GLY A 113 -6.95 8.61 8.04
CA GLY A 113 -8.04 7.94 7.33
C GLY A 113 -7.53 7.03 6.21
N TYR A 114 -6.48 7.44 5.49
CA TYR A 114 -5.85 6.60 4.47
C TYR A 114 -5.24 5.33 5.06
N PHE A 115 -4.47 5.44 6.14
CA PHE A 115 -3.83 4.29 6.79
C PHE A 115 -4.83 3.40 7.56
N ALA A 116 -5.95 3.95 8.03
CA ALA A 116 -7.02 3.15 8.60
C ALA A 116 -7.59 2.13 7.60
N VAL A 117 -7.73 2.52 6.32
CA VAL A 117 -8.15 1.58 5.26
C VAL A 117 -7.12 0.46 5.09
N TRP A 118 -5.83 0.79 5.10
CA TRP A 118 -4.76 -0.20 4.99
C TRP A 118 -4.67 -1.15 6.19
N ALA A 119 -4.92 -0.64 7.40
CA ALA A 119 -5.02 -1.47 8.60
C ALA A 119 -6.19 -2.45 8.49
N LEU A 120 -7.36 -2.01 8.02
CA LEU A 120 -8.51 -2.89 7.76
C LEU A 120 -8.19 -3.96 6.71
N ILE A 121 -7.46 -3.59 5.65
CA ILE A 121 -6.97 -4.57 4.67
C ILE A 121 -6.03 -5.57 5.32
N GLY A 122 -5.14 -5.14 6.20
CA GLY A 122 -4.27 -6.03 6.97
C GLY A 122 -5.06 -7.03 7.81
N VAL A 123 -6.14 -6.60 8.46
CA VAL A 123 -7.05 -7.51 9.20
C VAL A 123 -7.67 -8.55 8.26
N MET A 124 -8.17 -8.13 7.10
CA MET A 124 -8.76 -9.05 6.11
C MET A 124 -7.72 -10.05 5.57
N VAL A 125 -6.51 -9.57 5.26
CA VAL A 125 -5.39 -10.39 4.79
C VAL A 125 -4.99 -11.40 5.85
N PHE A 126 -4.89 -10.99 7.12
CA PHE A 126 -4.59 -11.87 8.23
C PHE A 126 -5.64 -12.97 8.37
N GLY A 127 -6.93 -12.59 8.36
CA GLY A 127 -8.03 -13.55 8.43
C GLY A 127 -8.02 -14.56 7.29
N ALA A 128 -7.79 -14.10 6.05
CA ALA A 128 -7.68 -14.97 4.89
C ALA A 128 -6.45 -15.89 4.97
N GLY A 129 -5.29 -15.37 5.35
CA GLY A 129 -4.05 -16.14 5.50
C GLY A 129 -4.16 -17.19 6.61
N ALA A 130 -4.70 -16.83 7.77
CA ALA A 130 -4.95 -17.76 8.86
C ALA A 130 -5.95 -18.86 8.47
N ALA A 131 -7.04 -18.52 7.76
CA ALA A 131 -8.00 -19.50 7.28
C ALA A 131 -7.39 -20.46 6.25
N LEU A 132 -6.59 -19.95 5.31
CA LEU A 132 -5.87 -20.77 4.33
C LEU A 132 -4.88 -21.71 5.02
N ALA A 133 -4.11 -21.24 5.98
CA ALA A 133 -3.17 -22.06 6.73
C ALA A 133 -3.87 -23.21 7.48
N GLN A 134 -5.03 -22.95 8.10
CA GLN A 134 -5.84 -23.99 8.75
C GLN A 134 -6.36 -25.04 7.76
N LEU A 135 -6.79 -24.59 6.58
CA LEU A 135 -7.26 -25.49 5.51
C LEU A 135 -6.12 -26.36 4.95
N GLU A 136 -4.91 -25.80 4.77
CA GLU A 136 -3.73 -26.54 4.35
C GLU A 136 -3.32 -27.62 5.36
N MET A 137 -3.39 -27.31 6.66
CA MET A 137 -3.13 -28.30 7.71
C MET A 137 -4.16 -29.43 7.72
N THR A 138 -5.40 -29.14 7.33
CA THR A 138 -6.49 -30.12 7.31
C THR A 138 -6.52 -30.96 6.03
N TRP A 139 -6.14 -30.36 4.88
CA TRP A 139 -6.23 -30.99 3.55
C TRP A 139 -4.87 -30.93 2.82
N PRO A 140 -4.02 -31.98 2.90
CA PRO A 140 -2.70 -31.99 2.25
C PRO A 140 -2.76 -31.99 0.71
N VAL A 141 -3.94 -32.20 0.11
CA VAL A 141 -4.18 -31.98 -1.32
C VAL A 141 -4.12 -30.48 -1.68
N LEU A 142 -4.57 -29.59 -0.78
CA LEU A 142 -4.49 -28.15 -0.99
C LEU A 142 -3.04 -27.66 -1.03
N ALA A 143 -2.20 -28.19 -0.14
CA ALA A 143 -0.76 -27.87 -0.11
C ALA A 143 -0.05 -28.24 -1.43
N ARG A 144 -0.45 -29.34 -2.08
CA ARG A 144 0.09 -29.72 -3.41
C ARG A 144 -0.40 -28.82 -4.55
N GLY A 145 -1.60 -28.25 -4.43
CA GLY A 145 -2.15 -27.32 -5.41
C GLY A 145 -1.68 -25.86 -5.24
N ALA A 146 -1.08 -25.52 -4.09
CA ALA A 146 -0.72 -24.16 -3.74
C ALA A 146 0.18 -23.46 -4.78
N PRO A 147 1.21 -24.10 -5.39
CA PRO A 147 2.01 -23.46 -6.43
C PRO A 147 1.22 -23.10 -7.69
N VAL A 148 0.29 -23.97 -8.10
CA VAL A 148 -0.58 -23.74 -9.29
C VAL A 148 -1.60 -22.64 -8.99
N ALA A 149 -2.20 -22.66 -7.80
CA ALA A 149 -3.13 -21.61 -7.36
C ALA A 149 -2.44 -20.24 -7.29
N SER A 150 -1.22 -20.19 -6.75
CA SER A 150 -0.38 -19.00 -6.73
C SER A 150 -0.09 -18.47 -8.13
N GLY A 151 0.31 -19.33 -9.07
CA GLY A 151 0.52 -18.96 -10.47
C GLY A 151 -0.75 -18.42 -11.13
N ALA A 152 -1.91 -19.03 -10.86
CA ALA A 152 -3.20 -18.59 -11.37
C ALA A 152 -3.60 -17.20 -10.82
N VAL A 153 -3.37 -16.94 -9.53
CA VAL A 153 -3.61 -15.62 -8.91
C VAL A 153 -2.72 -14.55 -9.55
N VAL A 154 -1.43 -14.82 -9.74
CA VAL A 154 -0.49 -13.90 -10.39
C VAL A 154 -0.92 -13.61 -11.84
N LEU A 155 -1.34 -14.64 -12.58
CA LEU A 155 -1.83 -14.50 -13.95
C LEU A 155 -3.10 -13.66 -14.02
N ALA A 156 -4.08 -13.93 -13.16
CA ALA A 156 -5.33 -13.17 -13.07
C ALA A 156 -5.06 -11.70 -12.67
N ALA A 157 -4.17 -11.47 -11.71
CA ALA A 157 -3.75 -10.14 -11.29
C ALA A 157 -3.07 -9.36 -12.43
N GLY A 158 -2.21 -10.03 -13.21
CA GLY A 158 -1.60 -9.45 -14.39
C GLY A 158 -2.62 -9.08 -15.49
N ALA A 159 -3.60 -9.95 -15.74
CA ALA A 159 -4.69 -9.67 -16.67
C ALA A 159 -5.55 -8.48 -16.21
N LEU A 160 -5.88 -8.41 -14.91
CA LEU A 160 -6.59 -7.28 -14.31
C LEU A 160 -5.77 -5.98 -14.43
N GLN A 161 -4.44 -6.04 -14.33
CA GLN A 161 -3.56 -4.88 -14.52
C GLN A 161 -3.64 -4.30 -15.93
N CYS A 162 -3.84 -5.15 -16.94
CA CYS A 162 -3.99 -4.73 -18.34
C CYS A 162 -5.40 -4.23 -18.69
N SER A 163 -6.38 -4.39 -17.79
CA SER A 163 -7.79 -4.15 -18.06
C SER A 163 -8.17 -2.66 -18.17
N ALA A 164 -9.28 -2.38 -18.87
CA ALA A 164 -9.91 -1.07 -18.86
C ALA A 164 -10.41 -0.65 -17.47
N TRP A 165 -10.71 -1.62 -16.60
CA TRP A 165 -11.10 -1.35 -15.21
C TRP A 165 -9.94 -0.72 -14.43
N LYS A 166 -8.74 -1.29 -14.51
CA LYS A 166 -7.53 -0.71 -13.89
C LYS A 166 -7.27 0.71 -14.39
N ALA A 167 -7.41 0.96 -15.69
CA ALA A 167 -7.25 2.30 -16.26
C ALA A 167 -8.24 3.33 -15.67
N ARG A 168 -9.52 2.94 -15.49
CA ARG A 168 -10.53 3.79 -14.86
C ARG A 168 -10.20 4.09 -13.39
N GLN A 169 -9.75 3.09 -12.64
CA GLN A 169 -9.40 3.29 -11.23
C GLN A 169 -8.16 4.17 -11.08
N LEU A 170 -7.16 4.02 -11.95
CA LEU A 170 -5.98 4.86 -11.94
C LEU A 170 -6.33 6.34 -12.25
N ALA A 171 -7.22 6.58 -13.21
CA ALA A 171 -7.73 7.92 -13.50
C ALA A 171 -8.44 8.54 -12.28
N ARG A 172 -9.26 7.78 -11.55
CA ARG A 172 -9.93 8.24 -10.32
C ARG A 172 -8.96 8.49 -9.16
N CYS A 173 -7.87 7.76 -9.07
CA CYS A 173 -6.80 7.97 -8.10
C CYS A 173 -6.00 9.25 -8.33
N ARG A 174 -5.89 9.68 -9.59
CA ARG A 174 -5.16 10.90 -10.01
C ARG A 174 -6.03 12.16 -10.05
N ALA A 175 -7.35 12.00 -10.00
CA ALA A 175 -8.28 13.11 -10.03
C ALA A 175 -8.01 14.07 -8.86
N VAL A 176 -8.00 15.37 -9.16
CA VAL A 176 -7.72 16.43 -8.19
C VAL A 176 -8.77 16.38 -7.06
N PRO A 177 -8.34 16.49 -5.79
CA PRO A 177 -9.26 16.58 -4.66
C PRO A 177 -10.20 17.78 -4.79
N ALA A 178 -11.52 17.55 -4.69
CA ALA A 178 -12.47 18.63 -4.49
C ALA A 178 -12.47 19.05 -3.00
N PRO A 179 -12.22 20.33 -2.67
CA PRO A 179 -12.40 20.84 -1.31
C PRO A 179 -13.90 20.80 -0.96
N GLY A 180 -14.25 20.32 0.24
CA GLY A 180 -15.65 20.32 0.70
C GLY A 180 -16.16 19.06 1.40
N ARG A 181 -15.29 18.12 1.80
CA ARG A 181 -15.68 16.98 2.66
C ARG A 181 -14.71 16.85 3.82
N SER A 182 -15.18 16.36 4.97
CA SER A 182 -14.31 16.17 6.15
C SER A 182 -13.00 15.44 5.79
N ALA A 183 -11.88 15.92 6.33
CA ALA A 183 -10.55 15.40 6.02
C ALA A 183 -10.43 13.88 6.25
N TRP A 184 -11.07 13.36 7.30
CA TRP A 184 -11.20 11.93 7.55
C TRP A 184 -11.86 11.17 6.39
N ARG A 185 -13.02 11.63 5.91
CA ARG A 185 -13.72 11.01 4.78
C ARG A 185 -12.94 11.13 3.48
N PHE A 186 -12.18 12.22 3.30
CA PHE A 186 -11.26 12.36 2.18
C PHE A 186 -10.17 11.29 2.24
N GLY A 187 -9.51 11.14 3.38
CA GLY A 187 -8.54 10.08 3.66
C GLY A 187 -9.06 8.68 3.38
N LEU A 188 -10.23 8.33 3.92
CA LEU A 188 -10.86 7.02 3.70
C LEU A 188 -11.13 6.76 2.21
N ARG A 189 -11.69 7.73 1.48
CA ARG A 189 -11.94 7.57 0.04
C ARG A 189 -10.66 7.43 -0.75
N LEU A 190 -9.63 8.19 -0.39
CA LEU A 190 -8.32 8.10 -1.03
C LEU A 190 -7.70 6.72 -0.78
N GLY A 191 -7.79 6.21 0.45
CA GLY A 191 -7.37 4.87 0.83
C GLY A 191 -8.09 3.78 0.03
N LEU A 192 -9.43 3.84 -0.03
CA LEU A 192 -10.24 2.86 -0.78
C LEU A 192 -9.92 2.87 -2.28
N ARG A 193 -9.88 4.05 -2.91
CA ARG A 193 -9.48 4.17 -4.33
C ARG A 193 -8.06 3.63 -4.54
N CYS A 194 -7.17 3.90 -3.59
CA CYS A 194 -5.82 3.39 -3.67
C CYS A 194 -5.80 1.88 -3.64
N ALA A 195 -6.40 1.27 -2.62
CA ALA A 195 -6.52 -0.16 -2.48
C ALA A 195 -7.15 -0.82 -3.71
N GLU A 196 -8.26 -0.29 -4.25
CA GLU A 196 -8.87 -0.80 -5.48
C GLU A 196 -7.90 -0.75 -6.67
N SER A 197 -7.16 0.35 -6.81
CA SER A 197 -6.22 0.50 -7.93
C SER A 197 -4.99 -0.40 -7.79
N CYS A 198 -4.49 -0.69 -6.59
CA CYS A 198 -3.31 -1.53 -6.38
C CYS A 198 -3.63 -2.97 -5.99
N ALA A 199 -4.92 -3.35 -5.89
CA ALA A 199 -5.36 -4.67 -5.44
C ALA A 199 -4.66 -5.83 -6.16
N SER A 200 -4.48 -5.72 -7.48
CA SER A 200 -3.73 -6.70 -8.29
C SER A 200 -2.27 -6.84 -7.87
N LEU A 201 -1.57 -5.73 -7.64
CA LEU A 201 -0.17 -5.74 -7.20
C LEU A 201 -0.03 -6.20 -5.76
N THR A 202 -0.99 -5.84 -4.90
CA THR A 202 -1.08 -6.36 -3.53
C THR A 202 -1.32 -7.87 -3.54
N ALA A 203 -2.18 -8.38 -4.42
CA ALA A 203 -2.40 -9.82 -4.57
C ALA A 203 -1.13 -10.55 -5.03
N ILE A 204 -0.38 -9.98 -5.99
CA ILE A 204 0.91 -10.53 -6.40
C ILE A 204 1.88 -10.56 -5.22
N LEU A 205 2.00 -9.46 -4.47
CA LEU A 205 2.87 -9.39 -3.29
C LEU A 205 2.52 -10.43 -2.22
N LEU A 206 1.23 -10.64 -1.97
CA LEU A 206 0.75 -11.63 -1.00
C LEU A 206 1.15 -13.04 -1.40
N VAL A 207 1.05 -13.37 -2.69
CA VAL A 207 1.38 -14.70 -3.23
C VAL A 207 2.88 -14.94 -3.33
N THR A 208 3.66 -13.94 -3.75
CA THR A 208 5.12 -14.05 -3.84
C THR A 208 5.79 -14.05 -2.47
N GLY A 209 5.08 -13.58 -1.44
CA GLY A 209 5.58 -13.46 -0.08
C GLY A 209 5.68 -12.00 0.34
N VAL A 210 4.93 -11.65 1.38
CA VAL A 210 4.88 -10.30 1.95
C VAL A 210 6.24 -9.85 2.51
N MET A 211 7.12 -10.81 2.84
CA MET A 211 8.42 -10.55 3.45
C MET A 211 9.58 -10.50 2.45
N ASP A 212 9.33 -10.72 1.15
CA ASP A 212 10.37 -10.56 0.13
C ASP A 212 10.60 -9.06 -0.15
N LEU A 213 11.68 -8.51 0.41
CA LEU A 213 12.07 -7.11 0.23
C LEU A 213 12.19 -6.71 -1.25
N ARG A 214 12.60 -7.62 -2.15
CA ARG A 214 12.70 -7.34 -3.59
C ARG A 214 11.31 -7.21 -4.20
N ALA A 215 10.40 -8.11 -3.85
CA ALA A 215 9.00 -8.03 -4.29
C ALA A 215 8.33 -6.74 -3.78
N MET A 216 8.55 -6.38 -2.52
CA MET A 216 8.03 -5.16 -1.92
C MET A 216 8.57 -3.90 -2.63
N ALA A 217 9.88 -3.85 -2.88
CA ALA A 217 10.49 -2.74 -3.61
C ALA A 217 9.95 -2.63 -5.03
N ALA A 218 9.85 -3.75 -5.76
CA ALA A 218 9.33 -3.80 -7.11
C ALA A 218 7.86 -3.35 -7.18
N VAL A 219 7.01 -3.83 -6.28
CA VAL A 219 5.60 -3.44 -6.20
C VAL A 219 5.44 -1.98 -5.81
N SER A 220 6.22 -1.48 -4.86
CA SER A 220 6.21 -0.07 -4.47
C SER A 220 6.62 0.85 -5.63
N ALA A 221 7.67 0.47 -6.35
CA ALA A 221 8.12 1.17 -7.55
C ALA A 221 7.04 1.14 -8.64
N ALA A 222 6.44 -0.02 -8.90
CA ALA A 222 5.36 -0.16 -9.87
C ALA A 222 4.15 0.72 -9.52
N ILE A 223 3.68 0.72 -8.26
CA ILE A 223 2.56 1.56 -7.81
C ILE A 223 2.91 3.05 -7.96
N THR A 224 4.13 3.43 -7.58
CA THR A 224 4.59 4.83 -7.66
C THR A 224 4.70 5.28 -9.12
N LEU A 225 5.31 4.48 -9.99
CA LEU A 225 5.42 4.75 -11.42
C LEU A 225 4.03 4.80 -12.08
N GLU A 226 3.15 3.85 -11.77
CA GLU A 226 1.77 3.86 -12.26
C GLU A 226 1.01 5.10 -11.83
N ARG A 227 1.29 5.66 -10.66
CA ARG A 227 0.59 6.86 -10.17
C ARG A 227 1.16 8.16 -10.68
N LEU A 228 2.49 8.27 -10.76
CA LEU A 228 3.19 9.52 -11.03
C LEU A 228 3.59 9.69 -12.49
N ALA A 229 3.76 8.60 -13.26
CA ALA A 229 4.20 8.72 -14.65
C ALA A 229 3.09 9.34 -15.52
N PRO A 230 3.41 10.25 -16.45
CA PRO A 230 2.42 10.81 -17.38
C PRO A 230 1.69 9.71 -18.18
N ALA A 231 2.40 8.63 -18.52
CA ALA A 231 1.86 7.44 -19.21
C ALA A 231 1.57 6.25 -18.28
N GLY A 232 1.01 6.48 -17.09
CA GLY A 232 0.77 5.43 -16.08
C GLY A 232 -0.04 4.22 -16.57
N GLN A 233 -0.95 4.40 -17.54
CA GLN A 233 -1.66 3.29 -18.16
C GLN A 233 -0.73 2.35 -18.96
N ARG A 234 0.27 2.90 -19.66
CA ARG A 234 1.26 2.08 -20.36
C ARG A 234 2.13 1.31 -19.37
N MET A 235 2.54 1.97 -18.28
CA MET A 235 3.29 1.31 -17.20
C MET A 235 2.48 0.17 -16.58
N ALA A 236 1.20 0.38 -16.26
CA ALA A 236 0.34 -0.68 -15.75
C ALA A 236 0.23 -1.87 -16.73
N ARG A 237 0.12 -1.63 -18.04
CA ARG A 237 0.13 -2.71 -19.04
C ARG A 237 1.47 -3.44 -19.10
N CYS A 238 2.60 -2.74 -19.04
CA CYS A 238 3.92 -3.38 -19.01
C CYS A 238 4.09 -4.26 -17.76
N VAL A 239 3.73 -3.73 -16.58
CA VAL A 239 3.76 -4.46 -15.32
C VAL A 239 2.82 -5.67 -15.38
N GLY A 240 1.63 -5.50 -15.95
CA GLY A 240 0.68 -6.59 -16.17
C GLY A 240 1.22 -7.68 -17.09
N ALA A 241 1.85 -7.31 -18.20
CA ALA A 241 2.47 -8.27 -19.12
C ALA A 241 3.60 -9.07 -18.46
N VAL A 242 4.45 -8.40 -17.67
CA VAL A 242 5.50 -9.06 -16.88
C VAL A 242 4.89 -10.02 -15.86
N ALA A 243 3.84 -9.59 -15.15
CA ALA A 243 3.14 -10.43 -14.18
C ALA A 243 2.48 -11.66 -14.84
N ILE A 244 1.86 -11.51 -16.01
CA ILE A 244 1.30 -12.64 -16.78
C ILE A 244 2.41 -13.63 -17.14
N GLY A 245 3.54 -13.15 -17.66
CA GLY A 245 4.70 -13.99 -17.99
C GLY A 245 5.22 -14.74 -16.76
N ALA A 246 5.37 -14.06 -15.62
CA ALA A 246 5.78 -14.67 -14.36
C ALA A 246 4.77 -15.73 -13.87
N GLY A 247 3.48 -15.44 -13.91
CA GLY A 247 2.42 -16.38 -13.53
C GLY A 247 2.42 -17.65 -14.39
N LEU A 248 2.56 -17.50 -15.71
CA LEU A 248 2.70 -18.63 -16.64
C LEU A 248 3.95 -19.47 -16.33
N LEU A 249 5.09 -18.82 -16.09
CA LEU A 249 6.34 -19.52 -15.73
C LEU A 249 6.20 -20.30 -14.42
N LEU A 250 5.52 -19.73 -13.42
CA LEU A 250 5.25 -20.43 -12.16
C LEU A 250 4.37 -21.66 -12.37
N MET A 251 3.31 -21.55 -13.18
CA MET A 251 2.45 -22.69 -13.50
C MET A 251 3.18 -23.77 -14.31
N LEU A 252 4.02 -23.36 -15.28
CA LEU A 252 4.85 -24.28 -16.06
C LEU A 252 5.84 -25.04 -15.17
N ARG A 253 6.52 -24.35 -14.25
CA ARG A 253 7.43 -24.98 -13.27
C ARG A 253 6.72 -25.90 -12.29
N ALA A 254 5.47 -25.59 -11.94
CA ALA A 254 4.68 -26.47 -11.09
C ALA A 254 4.18 -27.72 -11.84
N ALA A 255 4.06 -27.65 -13.18
CA ALA A 255 3.62 -28.76 -14.02
C ALA A 255 4.78 -29.66 -14.52
N LEU A 256 6.01 -29.14 -14.56
CA LEU A 256 7.22 -29.86 -14.93
C LEU A 256 7.92 -30.34 -13.64
N PRO A 257 8.04 -31.66 -13.39
CA PRO A 257 8.69 -32.21 -12.20
C PRO A 257 10.20 -31.96 -12.15
#